data_AF-A0A3B3HIN2-F1
#
_entry.id   AF-A0A3B3HIN2-F1
#
_cell.length_a   1.000
_cell.length_b   1.000
_cell.length_c   1.000
_cell.angle_alpha   90.00
_cell.angle_beta   90.00
_cell.angle_gamma   90.00
#
_symmetry.space_group_name_H-M   'P 1'
#
loop_
_entity.id
_entity.type
_entity.pdbx_description
1 polymer ?
#
loop_
_entity_poly.entity_id
_entity_poly.type
_entity_poly.pdbx_seq_one_letter_code
_entity_poly.pdbx_strand_id
1 'polypeptide(L)'
;MTTQVHSLLRARDAAFRSGDGALYSAARADLKRGVKAAKADHRMCLEAHISSNNPFKCSPGKPGCPAGWTGFCSSCYFFSVKSKSWDEARKFCRARGADLVVNTKYEKTFLFEFRDQSVWIGLTDKVQEGTWKWVDGSPLTLKFWGENQPDNGGGSIRYGDEDCAEIRGTPGSWNDISCETSLRWICEKEGTLFD
;
A
#
# COMPACT_ATOMS: atom_id res chain seq x y z
N MET A 1 -7.93 0.49 4.31
CA MET A 1 -8.46 -0.78 4.85
C MET A 1 -7.51 -1.86 4.39
N THR A 2 -7.21 -2.87 5.22
CA THR A 2 -6.23 -3.91 4.86
C THR A 2 -6.72 -4.75 3.67
N THR A 3 -5.79 -5.35 2.93
CA THR A 3 -6.06 -6.26 1.80
C THR A 3 -7.02 -7.39 2.21
N GLN A 4 -6.89 -7.88 3.45
CA GLN A 4 -7.82 -8.85 4.03
C GLN A 4 -9.27 -8.34 4.12
N VAL A 5 -9.51 -7.08 4.52
CA VAL A 5 -10.88 -6.52 4.57
C VAL A 5 -11.46 -6.34 3.16
N HIS A 6 -10.65 -5.96 2.17
CA HIS A 6 -11.11 -5.86 0.78
C HIS A 6 -11.45 -7.22 0.17
N SER A 7 -10.68 -8.27 0.43
CA SER A 7 -11.02 -9.62 -0.01
C SER A 7 -12.32 -10.12 0.64
N LEU A 8 -12.52 -9.85 1.94
CA LEU A 8 -13.76 -10.18 2.66
C LEU A 8 -14.98 -9.39 2.13
N LEU A 9 -14.79 -8.13 1.75
CA LEU A 9 -15.83 -7.33 1.07
C LEU A 9 -16.24 -7.97 -0.26
N ARG A 10 -15.26 -8.34 -1.09
CA ARG A 10 -15.52 -9.02 -2.38
C ARG A 10 -16.24 -10.36 -2.17
N ALA A 11 -15.84 -11.15 -1.17
CA ALA A 11 -16.47 -12.42 -0.83
C ALA A 11 -17.93 -12.23 -0.38
N ARG A 12 -18.21 -11.24 0.47
CA ARG A 12 -19.58 -10.87 0.87
C ARG A 12 -20.43 -10.48 -0.33
N ASP A 13 -19.91 -9.65 -1.23
CA ASP A 13 -20.66 -9.17 -2.39
C ASP A 13 -20.95 -10.28 -3.39
N ALA A 14 -20.03 -11.23 -3.54
CA ALA A 14 -20.24 -12.45 -4.31
C ALA A 14 -21.35 -13.32 -3.68
N ALA A 15 -21.32 -13.50 -2.36
CA ALA A 15 -22.34 -14.26 -1.62
C ALA A 15 -23.73 -13.61 -1.67
N PHE A 16 -23.82 -12.27 -1.70
CA PHE A 16 -25.09 -11.58 -1.91
C PHE A 16 -25.64 -11.84 -3.31
N ARG A 17 -24.78 -11.80 -4.34
CA ARG A 17 -25.19 -12.04 -5.74
C ARG A 17 -25.65 -13.47 -6.00
N SER A 18 -25.25 -14.46 -5.20
CA SER A 18 -25.69 -15.86 -5.37
C SER A 18 -27.12 -16.13 -4.87
N GLY A 19 -27.70 -15.22 -4.08
CA GLY A 19 -29.01 -15.41 -3.45
C GLY A 19 -29.03 -16.40 -2.29
N ASP A 20 -27.88 -16.96 -1.91
CA ASP A 20 -27.76 -17.88 -0.77
C ASP A 20 -27.67 -17.10 0.55
N GLY A 21 -28.77 -17.08 1.29
CA GLY A 21 -28.88 -16.36 2.56
C GLY A 21 -27.96 -16.87 3.67
N ALA A 22 -27.62 -18.17 3.67
CA ALA A 22 -26.71 -18.76 4.65
C ALA A 22 -25.27 -18.34 4.33
N LEU A 23 -24.87 -18.43 3.05
CA LEU A 23 -23.56 -17.99 2.58
C LEU A 23 -23.34 -16.49 2.82
N TYR A 24 -24.35 -15.66 2.52
CA TYR A 24 -24.27 -14.21 2.77
C TYR A 24 -24.12 -13.90 4.27
N SER A 25 -24.86 -14.61 5.13
CA SER A 25 -24.78 -14.42 6.58
C SER A 25 -23.40 -14.78 7.14
N ALA A 26 -22.81 -15.88 6.66
CA ALA A 26 -21.46 -16.29 7.02
C ALA A 26 -20.41 -15.26 6.56
N ALA A 27 -20.41 -14.90 5.27
CA ALA A 27 -19.46 -13.93 4.71
C ALA A 27 -19.57 -12.54 5.37
N ARG A 28 -20.78 -12.14 5.77
CA ARG A 28 -21.00 -10.89 6.53
C ARG A 28 -20.41 -10.97 7.94
N ALA A 29 -20.49 -12.13 8.61
CA ALA A 29 -19.89 -12.33 9.94
C ALA A 29 -18.36 -12.31 9.86
N ASP A 30 -17.78 -12.93 8.83
CA ASP A 30 -16.34 -12.87 8.55
C ASP A 30 -15.87 -11.44 8.32
N LEU A 31 -16.57 -10.68 7.46
CA LEU A 31 -16.26 -9.27 7.24
C LEU A 31 -16.29 -8.45 8.55
N LYS A 32 -17.30 -8.67 9.41
CA LYS A 32 -17.37 -7.98 10.72
C LYS A 32 -16.17 -8.32 11.60
N ARG A 33 -15.76 -9.59 11.66
CA ARG A 33 -14.56 -10.02 12.40
C ARG A 33 -13.30 -9.38 11.83
N GLY A 34 -13.12 -9.42 10.51
CA GLY A 34 -11.98 -8.80 9.82
C GLY A 34 -11.89 -7.28 10.07
N VAL A 35 -13.02 -6.57 9.99
CA VAL A 35 -13.06 -5.12 10.30
C VAL A 35 -12.72 -4.85 11.78
N LYS A 36 -13.17 -5.70 12.71
CA LYS A 36 -12.85 -5.56 14.14
C LYS A 36 -11.35 -5.80 14.40
N ALA A 37 -10.78 -6.84 13.79
CA ALA A 37 -9.35 -7.15 13.89
C ALA A 37 -8.49 -6.00 13.32
N ALA A 38 -8.81 -5.53 12.11
CA ALA A 38 -8.10 -4.41 11.48
C ALA A 38 -8.15 -3.12 12.32
N LYS A 39 -9.27 -2.86 13.01
CA LYS A 39 -9.36 -1.72 13.94
C LYS A 39 -8.51 -1.90 15.19
N ALA A 40 -8.38 -3.13 15.70
CA ALA A 40 -7.55 -3.44 16.87
C ALA A 40 -6.07 -3.33 16.52
N ASP A 41 -5.63 -3.87 15.38
CA ASP A 41 -4.27 -3.71 14.86
C ASP A 41 -3.94 -2.24 14.65
N HIS A 42 -4.90 -1.50 14.09
CA HIS A 42 -4.76 -0.07 13.88
C HIS A 42 -4.59 0.72 15.21
N ARG A 43 -5.37 0.38 16.24
CA ARG A 43 -5.23 0.96 17.60
C ARG A 43 -3.86 0.61 18.19
N MET A 44 -3.43 -0.64 18.06
CA MET A 44 -2.14 -1.11 18.58
C MET A 44 -0.96 -0.33 17.96
N CYS A 45 -0.99 -0.06 16.66
CA CYS A 45 0.00 0.77 15.99
C CYS A 45 0.04 2.21 16.52
N LEU A 46 -1.14 2.80 16.72
CA LEU A 46 -1.26 4.17 17.22
C LEU A 46 -0.72 4.28 18.65
N GLU A 47 -1.02 3.30 19.50
CA GLU A 47 -0.51 3.24 20.88
C GLU A 47 1.01 2.98 20.94
N ALA A 48 1.55 2.12 20.06
CA ALA A 48 2.99 1.90 19.94
C ALA A 48 3.76 3.16 19.48
N HIS A 49 3.16 3.94 18.57
CA HIS A 49 3.72 5.22 18.13
C HIS A 49 3.74 6.27 19.27
N ILE A 50 2.65 6.36 20.04
CA ILE A 50 2.52 7.33 21.15
C ILE A 50 3.45 6.99 22.32
N SER A 51 3.63 5.71 22.65
CA SER A 51 4.33 5.27 23.86
C SER A 51 5.86 5.25 23.75
N SER A 52 6.42 5.13 22.55
CA SER A 52 7.86 4.87 22.39
C SER A 52 8.75 6.11 22.41
N ASN A 53 8.22 7.34 22.21
CA ASN A 53 9.01 8.56 21.95
C ASN A 53 10.16 8.35 20.93
N ASN A 54 10.07 7.26 20.16
CA ASN A 54 11.05 6.74 19.24
C ASN A 54 10.23 6.28 18.03
N PRO A 55 10.23 7.05 16.94
CA PRO A 55 9.23 6.93 15.89
C PRO A 55 9.22 5.58 15.12
N PHE A 56 10.08 4.61 15.48
CA PHE A 56 10.38 3.41 14.67
C PHE A 56 10.43 2.07 15.39
N LYS A 57 10.00 1.99 16.65
CA LYS A 57 9.80 0.68 17.29
C LYS A 57 8.32 0.42 17.56
N CYS A 58 7.60 -0.07 16.55
CA CYS A 58 6.75 -1.23 16.85
C CYS A 58 7.73 -2.30 17.36
N SER A 59 7.46 -2.88 18.54
CA SER A 59 8.29 -3.93 19.17
C SER A 59 8.87 -4.88 18.12
N PRO A 60 10.11 -5.39 18.28
CA PRO A 60 10.73 -6.28 17.29
C PRO A 60 9.67 -7.29 16.88
N GLY A 61 9.34 -7.25 15.59
CA GLY A 61 8.10 -7.82 15.08
C GLY A 61 7.90 -9.20 15.67
N LYS A 62 6.65 -9.54 16.00
CA LYS A 62 6.30 -10.95 16.13
C LYS A 62 6.98 -11.71 14.97
N PRO A 63 7.57 -12.89 15.21
CA PRO A 63 8.08 -13.69 14.10
C PRO A 63 6.97 -13.74 13.04
N GLY A 64 7.28 -13.33 11.81
CA GLY A 64 6.28 -13.24 10.74
C GLY A 64 6.73 -12.50 9.48
N CYS A 65 7.71 -11.61 9.57
CA CYS A 65 8.34 -11.03 8.39
C CYS A 65 9.49 -11.92 7.88
N PRO A 66 9.59 -12.14 6.54
CA PRO A 66 10.72 -12.87 5.99
C PRO A 66 12.05 -12.14 6.25
N ALA A 67 13.14 -12.89 6.21
CA ALA A 67 14.48 -12.31 6.26
C ALA A 67 14.65 -11.22 5.19
N GLY A 68 15.20 -10.06 5.59
CA GLY A 68 15.37 -8.90 4.72
C GLY A 68 14.12 -8.01 4.55
N TRP A 69 13.06 -8.25 5.31
CA TRP A 69 11.88 -7.39 5.37
C TRP A 69 11.79 -6.68 6.72
N THR A 70 11.36 -5.43 6.69
CA THR A 70 11.12 -4.62 7.89
C THR A 70 9.66 -4.75 8.29
N GLY A 71 9.38 -5.13 9.54
CA GLY A 71 8.03 -5.14 10.08
C GLY A 71 7.62 -3.74 10.54
N PHE A 72 6.41 -3.32 10.14
CA PHE A 72 5.75 -2.15 10.71
C PHE A 72 4.26 -2.46 10.82
N CYS A 73 3.70 -2.31 12.03
CA CYS A 73 2.33 -2.75 12.31
C CYS A 73 2.12 -4.24 12.00
N SER A 74 1.05 -4.57 11.29
CA SER A 74 0.71 -5.90 10.80
C SER A 74 1.23 -6.17 9.38
N SER A 75 2.12 -5.31 8.85
CA SER A 75 2.67 -5.44 7.50
C SER A 75 4.19 -5.62 7.53
N CYS A 76 4.70 -6.27 6.49
CA CYS A 76 6.11 -6.43 6.20
C CYS A 76 6.45 -5.65 4.93
N TYR A 77 7.56 -4.92 4.98
CA TYR A 77 8.01 -4.04 3.91
C TYR A 77 9.37 -4.49 3.38
N PHE A 78 9.51 -4.52 2.06
CA PHE A 78 10.79 -4.73 1.40
C PHE A 78 11.19 -3.45 0.67
N PHE A 79 12.38 -2.95 0.98
CA PHE A 79 12.95 -1.76 0.36
C PHE A 79 14.01 -2.18 -0.64
N SER A 80 13.82 -1.85 -1.90
CA SER A 80 14.78 -2.20 -2.93
C SER A 80 16.04 -1.35 -2.85
N VAL A 81 17.20 -1.96 -3.11
CA VAL A 81 18.44 -1.22 -3.37
C VAL A 81 18.68 -0.94 -4.86
N LYS A 82 17.98 -1.67 -5.74
CA LYS A 82 18.03 -1.55 -7.21
C LYS A 82 16.89 -0.66 -7.71
N SER A 83 16.99 -0.20 -8.95
CA SER A 83 15.93 0.55 -9.63
C SER A 83 15.30 -0.25 -10.78
N LYS A 84 14.01 -0.04 -11.01
CA LYS A 84 13.16 -0.73 -12.00
C LYS A 84 12.05 0.18 -12.51
N SER A 85 11.45 -0.16 -13.65
CA SER A 85 10.17 0.43 -14.06
C SER A 85 9.06 0.00 -13.10
N TRP A 86 7.93 0.72 -13.12
CA TRP A 86 6.83 0.45 -12.19
C TRP A 86 6.27 -0.98 -12.34
N ASP A 87 6.08 -1.44 -13.58
CA ASP A 87 5.56 -2.78 -13.85
C ASP A 87 6.55 -3.88 -13.42
N GLU A 88 7.85 -3.67 -13.65
CA GLU A 88 8.89 -4.61 -13.20
C GLU A 88 8.99 -4.68 -11.68
N ALA A 89 8.90 -3.52 -11.01
CA ALA A 89 8.87 -3.42 -9.55
C ALA A 89 7.65 -4.15 -8.97
N ARG A 90 6.47 -3.94 -9.54
CA ARG A 90 5.25 -4.65 -9.14
C ARG A 90 5.37 -6.17 -9.35
N LYS A 91 5.89 -6.58 -10.51
CA LYS A 91 6.16 -8.00 -10.79
C LYS A 91 7.11 -8.62 -9.76
N PHE A 92 8.13 -7.88 -9.33
CA PHE A 92 9.06 -8.32 -8.29
C PHE A 92 8.36 -8.55 -6.94
N CYS A 93 7.49 -7.63 -6.53
CA CYS A 93 6.72 -7.76 -5.29
C CYS A 93 5.77 -8.96 -5.34
N ARG A 94 5.03 -9.11 -6.44
CA ARG A 94 4.09 -10.22 -6.65
C ARG A 94 4.75 -11.58 -6.62
N ALA A 95 5.95 -11.71 -7.19
CA ALA A 95 6.74 -12.94 -7.11
C ALA A 95 7.13 -13.34 -5.66
N ARG A 96 6.92 -12.46 -4.67
CA ARG A 96 7.22 -12.69 -3.25
C ARG A 96 5.97 -12.71 -2.36
N GLY A 97 4.79 -12.85 -2.96
CA GLY A 97 3.52 -12.81 -2.24
C GLY A 97 3.21 -11.44 -1.62
N ALA A 98 3.66 -10.37 -2.26
CA ALA A 98 3.45 -8.98 -1.90
C ALA A 98 2.87 -8.20 -3.10
N ASP A 99 2.61 -6.91 -2.93
CA ASP A 99 2.41 -5.98 -4.05
C ASP A 99 3.17 -4.67 -3.74
N LEU A 100 3.13 -3.68 -4.63
CA LEU A 100 3.67 -2.35 -4.30
C LEU A 100 2.89 -1.74 -3.12
N VAL A 101 3.58 -0.99 -2.27
CA VAL A 101 3.01 -0.44 -1.02
C VAL A 101 1.79 0.47 -1.26
N VAL A 102 0.78 0.34 -0.40
CA VAL A 102 -0.42 1.17 -0.40
C VAL A 102 -0.27 2.26 0.66
N ASN A 103 0.35 3.39 0.30
CA ASN A 103 0.75 4.42 1.26
C ASN A 103 -0.46 5.05 1.99
N THR A 104 -0.69 4.63 3.23
CA THR A 104 -1.73 5.18 4.11
C THR A 104 -1.21 6.30 5.01
N LYS A 105 -2.10 7.04 5.68
CA LYS A 105 -1.71 8.07 6.66
C LYS A 105 -0.81 7.59 7.79
N TYR A 106 -0.79 6.29 8.07
CA TYR A 106 0.02 5.70 9.15
C TYR A 106 1.40 5.25 8.66
N GLU A 107 1.50 4.96 7.37
CA GLU A 107 2.77 4.64 6.70
C GLU A 107 3.51 5.89 6.23
N LYS A 108 2.85 7.05 6.12
CA LYS A 108 3.51 8.27 5.65
C LYS A 108 4.78 8.60 6.44
N THR A 109 4.73 8.54 7.77
CA THR A 109 5.91 8.75 8.65
C THR A 109 6.89 7.57 8.58
N PHE A 110 6.33 6.36 8.47
CA PHE A 110 6.91 5.10 7.99
C PHE A 110 7.99 5.25 6.91
N LEU A 111 7.47 5.53 5.74
CA LEU A 111 8.15 5.58 4.45
C LEU A 111 9.02 6.83 4.34
N PHE A 112 8.68 7.89 5.09
CA PHE A 112 9.51 9.07 5.16
C PHE A 112 10.90 8.70 5.68
N GLU A 113 11.14 7.70 6.53
CA GLU A 113 12.51 7.46 7.03
C GLU A 113 13.54 6.95 6.03
N PHE A 114 13.08 6.50 4.86
CA PHE A 114 13.95 5.94 3.82
C PHE A 114 14.06 6.88 2.60
N ARG A 115 13.94 8.19 2.87
CA ARG A 115 13.70 9.35 1.98
C ARG A 115 14.86 9.84 1.12
N ASP A 116 15.98 9.14 1.06
CA ASP A 116 17.14 9.67 0.30
C ASP A 116 16.95 9.56 -1.22
N GLN A 117 15.97 8.79 -1.70
CA GLN A 117 15.70 8.58 -3.13
C GLN A 117 14.21 8.44 -3.41
N SER A 118 13.80 8.80 -4.63
CA SER A 118 12.43 8.56 -5.07
C SER A 118 12.13 7.06 -5.21
N VAL A 119 10.92 6.68 -4.82
CA VAL A 119 10.48 5.28 -4.77
C VAL A 119 9.10 5.08 -5.36
N TRP A 120 8.91 3.99 -6.08
CA TRP A 120 7.61 3.54 -6.55
C TRP A 120 6.69 3.12 -5.40
N ILE A 121 5.43 3.54 -5.52
CA ILE A 121 4.31 3.08 -4.71
C ILE A 121 3.22 2.47 -5.59
N GLY A 122 2.27 1.78 -4.97
CA GLY A 122 1.21 1.06 -5.67
C GLY A 122 0.07 1.93 -6.19
N LEU A 123 0.27 3.21 -6.45
CA LEU A 123 -0.78 4.13 -6.92
C LEU A 123 -0.59 4.40 -8.42
N THR A 124 -1.66 4.25 -9.20
CA THR A 124 -1.65 4.37 -10.65
C THR A 124 -3.04 4.71 -11.20
N ASP A 125 -3.10 5.36 -12.35
CA ASP A 125 -4.32 5.58 -13.14
C ASP A 125 -4.23 5.02 -14.57
N LYS A 126 -3.24 4.16 -14.87
CA LYS A 126 -3.05 3.42 -16.16
C LYS A 126 -4.31 2.78 -16.76
N VAL A 127 -5.32 2.50 -15.94
CA VAL A 127 -6.59 1.89 -16.38
C VAL A 127 -7.54 2.94 -16.96
N GLN A 128 -7.55 4.14 -16.37
CA GLN A 128 -8.43 5.23 -16.75
C GLN A 128 -7.80 6.54 -16.26
N GLU A 129 -7.31 7.34 -17.20
CA GLU A 129 -6.73 8.67 -16.97
C GLU A 129 -7.55 9.49 -15.97
N GLY A 130 -6.86 10.08 -14.98
CA GLY A 130 -7.47 10.89 -13.92
C GLY A 130 -8.20 10.08 -12.85
N THR A 131 -8.27 8.75 -12.96
CA THR A 131 -8.93 7.86 -12.00
C THR A 131 -7.91 6.98 -11.26
N TRP A 132 -7.22 7.59 -10.30
CA TRP A 132 -6.20 6.96 -9.47
C TRP A 132 -6.73 5.84 -8.57
N LYS A 133 -6.09 4.67 -8.66
CA LYS A 133 -6.38 3.48 -7.86
C LYS A 133 -5.12 2.84 -7.31
N TRP A 134 -5.26 2.22 -6.14
CA TRP A 134 -4.21 1.42 -5.55
C TRP A 134 -4.15 0.03 -6.20
N VAL A 135 -2.98 -0.61 -6.14
CA VAL A 135 -2.74 -1.97 -6.66
C VAL A 135 -3.62 -3.05 -6.00
N ASP A 136 -4.16 -2.79 -4.81
CA ASP A 136 -5.14 -3.65 -4.11
C ASP A 136 -6.59 -3.46 -4.63
N GLY A 137 -6.79 -2.49 -5.53
CA GLY A 137 -8.06 -2.11 -6.13
C GLY A 137 -8.87 -1.08 -5.33
N SER A 138 -8.33 -0.58 -4.21
CA SER A 138 -9.00 0.44 -3.42
C SER A 138 -8.91 1.82 -4.08
N PRO A 139 -9.95 2.66 -3.93
CA PRO A 139 -9.94 4.01 -4.48
C PRO A 139 -9.00 4.91 -3.69
N LEU A 140 -8.44 5.91 -4.37
CA LEU A 140 -7.67 6.96 -3.72
C LEU A 140 -8.57 7.83 -2.83
N THR A 141 -8.41 7.72 -1.50
CA THR A 141 -9.19 8.50 -0.52
C THR A 141 -8.37 9.55 0.22
N LEU A 142 -7.05 9.39 0.27
CA LEU A 142 -6.11 10.31 0.89
C LEU A 142 -5.13 10.79 -0.18
N LYS A 143 -4.74 12.07 -0.11
CA LYS A 143 -3.85 12.69 -1.09
C LYS A 143 -2.62 13.24 -0.38
N PHE A 144 -1.44 12.75 -0.76
CA PHE A 144 -0.15 13.32 -0.34
C PHE A 144 0.65 13.87 -1.52
N TRP A 145 -0.04 14.22 -2.60
CA TRP A 145 0.52 14.90 -3.77
C TRP A 145 1.35 16.12 -3.38
N GLY A 146 2.44 16.33 -4.13
CA GLY A 146 3.20 17.56 -4.09
C GLY A 146 2.37 18.74 -4.60
N GLU A 147 2.91 19.93 -4.42
CA GLU A 147 2.32 21.13 -4.99
C GLU A 147 2.19 20.97 -6.51
N ASN A 148 1.00 21.26 -7.04
CA ASN A 148 0.61 21.12 -8.44
C ASN A 148 0.57 19.68 -9.00
N GLN A 149 0.62 18.64 -8.16
CA GLN A 149 0.55 17.23 -8.60
C GLN A 149 -0.84 16.61 -8.34
N PRO A 150 -1.27 15.58 -9.11
CA PRO A 150 -0.60 15.06 -10.30
C PRO A 150 -0.75 16.03 -11.48
N ASP A 151 0.29 16.20 -12.29
CA ASP A 151 0.31 17.15 -13.42
C ASP A 151 0.31 16.50 -14.81
N ASN A 152 0.40 15.17 -14.88
CA ASN A 152 0.48 14.38 -16.10
C ASN A 152 1.53 14.92 -17.09
N GLY A 153 2.72 15.27 -16.61
CA GLY A 153 3.79 15.90 -17.39
C GLY A 153 3.38 17.27 -17.98
N GLY A 154 2.42 17.95 -17.38
CA GLY A 154 1.78 19.16 -17.92
C GLY A 154 0.88 18.93 -19.13
N GLY A 155 0.39 17.70 -19.34
CA GLY A 155 -0.43 17.30 -20.50
C GLY A 155 0.32 17.32 -21.84
N SER A 156 1.65 17.33 -21.79
CA SER A 156 2.50 17.42 -22.98
C SER A 156 2.89 16.03 -23.47
N ILE A 157 2.56 15.74 -24.74
CA ILE A 157 3.00 14.53 -25.46
C ILE A 157 4.52 14.29 -25.43
N ARG A 158 5.33 15.30 -25.07
CA ARG A 158 6.80 15.19 -24.98
C ARG A 158 7.28 14.54 -23.69
N TYR A 159 6.51 14.61 -22.60
CA TYR A 159 6.88 14.03 -21.32
C TYR A 159 6.19 12.67 -21.06
N GLY A 160 5.24 12.30 -21.94
CA GLY A 160 4.49 11.05 -21.87
C GLY A 160 3.28 11.15 -20.94
N ASP A 161 2.44 10.12 -20.94
CA ASP A 161 1.38 9.96 -19.95
C ASP A 161 2.02 9.47 -18.63
N GLU A 162 1.90 10.26 -17.56
CA GLU A 162 2.50 9.99 -16.25
C GLU A 162 1.53 9.20 -15.37
N ASP A 163 1.36 7.90 -15.68
CA ASP A 163 0.29 7.12 -15.04
C ASP A 163 0.67 6.42 -13.71
N CYS A 164 1.88 6.70 -13.18
CA CYS A 164 2.45 5.98 -12.04
C CYS A 164 2.95 6.93 -10.98
N ALA A 165 2.61 6.65 -9.71
CA ALA A 165 3.01 7.50 -8.61
C ALA A 165 4.31 7.03 -7.94
N GLU A 166 5.16 8.00 -7.62
CA GLU A 166 6.30 7.86 -6.71
C GLU A 166 6.08 8.64 -5.40
N ILE A 167 6.85 8.29 -4.37
CA ILE A 167 7.19 9.23 -3.29
C ILE A 167 8.52 9.87 -3.68
N ARG A 168 8.57 11.19 -3.82
CA ARG A 168 9.82 11.93 -4.03
C ARG A 168 10.69 11.85 -2.77
N GLY A 169 12.01 11.71 -2.91
CA GLY A 169 12.93 11.62 -1.77
C GLY A 169 12.73 12.77 -0.75
N THR A 170 13.12 13.99 -1.09
CA THR A 170 12.78 15.20 -0.30
C THR A 170 11.87 16.09 -1.15
N PRO A 171 10.66 16.47 -0.70
CA PRO A 171 10.15 16.43 0.68
C PRO A 171 9.22 15.25 1.03
N GLY A 172 9.26 14.12 0.31
CA GLY A 172 8.37 12.96 0.62
C GLY A 172 6.94 13.09 0.11
N SER A 173 6.65 14.12 -0.69
CA SER A 173 5.36 14.26 -1.37
C SER A 173 5.26 13.31 -2.56
N TRP A 174 4.05 12.98 -2.96
CA TRP A 174 3.82 12.17 -4.16
C TRP A 174 4.00 12.98 -5.43
N ASN A 175 4.38 12.28 -6.47
CA ASN A 175 4.47 12.79 -7.83
C ASN A 175 3.99 11.71 -8.78
N ASP A 176 3.23 12.07 -9.80
CA ASP A 176 3.06 11.20 -10.95
C ASP A 176 4.27 11.35 -11.87
N ILE A 177 4.67 10.25 -12.49
CA ILE A 177 5.80 10.22 -13.42
C ILE A 177 5.62 9.05 -14.39
N SER A 178 6.25 9.14 -15.55
CA SER A 178 6.27 8.05 -16.53
C SER A 178 6.61 6.71 -15.89
N CYS A 179 5.74 5.72 -16.07
CA CYS A 179 5.88 4.36 -15.52
C CYS A 179 7.17 3.64 -15.95
N GLU A 180 7.80 4.07 -17.04
CA GLU A 180 9.06 3.54 -17.57
C GLU A 180 10.30 4.07 -16.83
N THR A 181 10.12 5.06 -15.95
CA THR A 181 11.22 5.60 -15.14
C THR A 181 11.82 4.51 -14.26
N SER A 182 13.15 4.47 -14.15
CA SER A 182 13.84 3.50 -13.31
C SER A 182 14.02 4.04 -11.89
N LEU A 183 13.15 3.61 -10.97
CA LEU A 183 13.18 4.01 -9.56
C LEU A 183 13.32 2.81 -8.64
N ARG A 184 13.79 3.08 -7.41
CA ARG A 184 13.64 2.12 -6.31
C ARG A 184 12.15 1.89 -6.04
N TRP A 185 11.80 0.84 -5.32
CA TRP A 185 10.42 0.50 -5.01
C TRP A 185 10.29 -0.07 -3.61
N ILE A 186 9.05 -0.06 -3.12
CA ILE A 186 8.69 -0.62 -1.82
C ILE A 186 7.60 -1.67 -2.03
N CYS A 187 7.86 -2.89 -1.58
CA CYS A 187 6.83 -3.92 -1.51
C CYS A 187 6.19 -3.94 -0.13
N GLU A 188 4.91 -4.27 -0.08
CA GLU A 188 4.17 -4.50 1.15
C GLU A 188 3.42 -5.84 1.09
N LYS A 189 3.41 -6.55 2.21
CA LYS A 189 2.49 -7.68 2.45
C LYS A 189 2.06 -7.73 3.90
N GLU A 190 0.95 -8.40 4.16
CA GLU A 190 0.55 -8.72 5.54
C GLU A 190 1.62 -9.62 6.20
N GLY A 191 1.96 -9.31 7.45
CA GLY A 191 2.78 -10.16 8.28
C GLY A 191 2.00 -11.42 8.63
N THR A 192 2.62 -12.59 8.48
CA THR A 192 1.99 -13.84 8.89
C THR A 192 2.00 -13.93 10.41
N LEU A 193 0.84 -14.17 11.02
CA LEU A 193 0.81 -14.78 12.34
C LEU A 193 1.33 -16.21 12.13
N PHE A 194 2.52 -16.54 12.63
CA PHE A 194 2.87 -17.96 12.73
C PHE A 194 1.88 -18.60 13.72
N ASP A 195 1.14 -19.60 13.25
CA ASP A 195 0.34 -20.49 14.07
C ASP A 195 1.22 -21.27 15.06
#